data_AF-A0A834R9P5-F1
#
_entry.id   AF-A0A834R9P5-F1
#
_cell.length_a   1.000
_cell.length_b   1.000
_cell.length_c   1.000
_cell.angle_alpha   90.00
_cell.angle_beta   90.00
_cell.angle_gamma   90.00
#
_symmetry.space_group_name_H-M   'P 1'
#
loop_
_entity.id
_entity.type
_entity.pdbx_description
1 polymer ?
#
loop_
_entity_poly.entity_id
_entity_poly.type
_entity_poly.pdbx_seq_one_letter_code
_entity_poly.pdbx_strand_id
1 'polypeptide(L)'
;MLISINLQRIILKKNLGAYPLKNLSRFSTVVEDVKKESNPSPKTEEGHQEDWFNVEKEIDIDERIVPKPISYRPDHLPQCRKRIRQKPWWRFRYFVDIHSRPLVKEEEYTEKPEYPPILEHDKEGLKKKIRFEWYNAIQRLPSAEEKIYEITKHYGHLSYIIEPVMKLYNSLPIQQHITRTHLIKNQLPDQNEMMDKEINYDPLKQMILTLIESRLFHTESCHVKHFKQSTLSVLGRTTKEIFSQSCKQQDLLADIIQIVRNFKQSHQSSSNTSNVQIDYNPFVATTWWVNDFPIPFKKKYWFRDQTTWNQCFAYRGNHACHVRTEMPLAPIVSIDNDVCMKSEVPQWNHNLLRFGIQLMRRNIYSLPGFWPSHSNGFDFPYLLGHSYEMIEMRKKLNIQIDDDIQDVLDGMAITSAFGWLTSIANNLGFTIYDHLTYPLVTNVIITDGQWWSFYVYQLNNHCFHDDVARETDPCNVCWSSGRLKLFDFNQDGSLSNMDHNVLDLLIKFCYNEPMQESTHLLRPYLSVDNRKKQDQDELSYSLRRKFANHTSSFIARRKKTNLWEQIYKRHKEAPNNFRRTRPKIEMKYPPFFK
;
A
#
# COMPACT_ATOMS: atom_id res chain seq x y z
N MET A 1 5.51 22.67 71.23
CA MET A 1 5.60 21.19 71.38
C MET A 1 5.91 20.61 70.02
N LEU A 2 6.77 19.57 69.93
CA LEU A 2 7.08 18.76 68.72
C LEU A 2 7.59 19.55 67.49
N ILE A 3 8.84 19.48 66.99
CA ILE A 3 9.95 18.49 66.95
C ILE A 3 9.82 17.39 65.87
N SER A 4 10.90 17.24 65.07
CA SER A 4 11.22 16.17 64.11
C SER A 4 10.50 16.22 62.74
N ILE A 5 11.00 15.72 61.59
CA ILE A 5 12.32 15.32 61.02
C ILE A 5 12.04 15.33 59.48
N ASN A 6 12.75 16.02 58.56
CA ASN A 6 14.14 15.95 58.06
C ASN A 6 14.47 14.67 57.25
N LEU A 7 15.46 14.76 56.33
CA LEU A 7 15.91 13.75 55.33
C LEU A 7 14.90 13.48 54.17
N GLN A 8 15.24 13.14 52.92
CA GLN A 8 16.38 13.21 51.98
C GLN A 8 15.99 12.25 50.79
N ARG A 9 16.10 12.61 49.49
CA ARG A 9 17.24 12.33 48.54
C ARG A 9 17.41 10.83 48.16
N ILE A 10 17.79 10.33 46.95
CA ILE A 10 18.14 10.79 45.56
C ILE A 10 17.67 9.69 44.54
N ILE A 11 17.99 9.83 43.23
CA ILE A 11 18.23 8.79 42.17
C ILE A 11 17.10 8.62 41.14
N LEU A 12 17.30 8.79 39.82
CA LEU A 12 18.46 9.31 39.04
C LEU A 12 18.02 9.92 37.69
N LYS A 13 18.84 10.82 37.12
CA LYS A 13 18.81 11.19 35.68
C LYS A 13 19.39 10.05 34.83
N LYS A 14 18.93 9.88 33.57
CA LYS A 14 19.81 9.57 32.43
C LYS A 14 19.17 9.78 31.05
N ASN A 15 19.95 10.42 30.17
CA ASN A 15 19.96 10.32 28.70
C ASN A 15 18.68 10.66 27.90
N LEU A 16 18.42 11.96 27.73
CA LEU A 16 18.03 12.48 26.41
C LEU A 16 19.30 12.54 25.53
N GLY A 17 19.37 11.69 24.51
CA GLY A 17 20.49 11.66 23.57
C GLY A 17 20.29 12.64 22.41
N ALA A 18 20.83 13.85 22.51
CA ALA A 18 20.94 14.75 21.37
C ALA A 18 22.15 14.35 20.51
N TYR A 19 21.93 14.02 19.24
CA TYR A 19 23.01 13.87 18.26
C TYR A 19 23.39 15.25 17.72
N PRO A 20 24.65 15.70 17.86
CA PRO A 20 25.09 16.94 17.25
C PRO A 20 25.31 16.74 15.75
N LEU A 21 24.58 17.51 14.93
CA LEU A 21 24.91 17.68 13.52
C LEU A 21 26.23 18.45 13.41
N LYS A 22 27.31 17.76 13.06
CA LYS A 22 28.56 18.35 12.57
C LYS A 22 29.03 17.61 11.32
N ASN A 23 29.75 18.32 10.47
CA ASN A 23 30.32 17.89 9.18
C ASN A 23 29.37 17.96 7.97
N LEU A 24 28.85 19.15 7.69
CA LEU A 24 28.51 19.61 6.34
C LEU A 24 29.27 20.91 6.03
N SER A 25 30.57 20.77 5.76
CA SER A 25 31.41 21.81 5.15
C SER A 25 32.60 21.15 4.46
N ARG A 26 33.09 21.77 3.37
CA ARG A 26 34.10 21.25 2.42
C ARG A 26 33.62 20.10 1.50
N PHE A 27 32.89 20.48 0.45
CA PHE A 27 33.14 19.95 -0.89
C PHE A 27 33.12 21.12 -1.89
N SER A 28 34.30 21.68 -2.17
CA SER A 28 34.51 22.69 -3.20
C SER A 28 36.00 22.73 -3.59
N THR A 29 36.30 22.59 -4.89
CA THR A 29 37.65 22.57 -5.51
C THR A 29 38.53 21.37 -5.06
N VAL A 30 39.57 20.91 -5.78
CA VAL A 30 40.31 21.41 -6.96
C VAL A 30 40.43 20.30 -8.03
N VAL A 31 40.91 20.63 -9.24
CA VAL A 31 41.10 19.76 -10.44
C VAL A 31 42.61 19.44 -10.65
N GLU A 32 42.94 18.63 -11.66
CA GLU A 32 44.27 18.38 -12.28
C GLU A 32 45.28 17.37 -11.65
N ASP A 33 45.53 16.31 -12.45
CA ASP A 33 46.81 15.72 -12.90
C ASP A 33 48.05 15.50 -11.99
N VAL A 34 48.62 14.28 -12.06
CA VAL A 34 49.90 13.98 -12.78
C VAL A 34 50.19 12.46 -12.78
N LYS A 35 50.99 11.97 -13.74
CA LYS A 35 51.36 10.54 -13.97
C LYS A 35 52.75 10.19 -13.40
N LYS A 36 52.96 8.97 -12.87
CA LYS A 36 53.92 7.93 -13.39
C LYS A 36 54.29 6.77 -12.43
N GLU A 37 54.12 5.55 -12.96
CA GLU A 37 55.06 4.39 -13.02
C GLU A 37 55.80 3.78 -11.80
N SER A 38 55.83 2.42 -11.83
CA SER A 38 56.87 1.45 -11.39
C SER A 38 56.63 0.57 -10.14
N ASN A 39 57.17 -0.66 -10.23
CA ASN A 39 57.04 -1.82 -9.30
C ASN A 39 58.38 -2.06 -8.53
N PRO A 40 58.55 -3.09 -7.66
CA PRO A 40 57.63 -4.07 -7.07
C PRO A 40 57.72 -4.14 -5.51
N SER A 41 57.19 -5.20 -4.89
CA SER A 41 57.25 -5.46 -3.43
C SER A 41 58.57 -6.07 -2.94
N PRO A 42 58.80 -6.09 -1.61
CA PRO A 42 58.66 -7.37 -0.89
C PRO A 42 57.91 -7.27 0.46
N LYS A 43 57.93 -8.37 1.22
CA LYS A 43 57.39 -8.55 2.60
C LYS A 43 58.39 -7.93 3.63
N THR A 44 58.11 -7.74 4.92
CA THR A 44 57.25 -8.51 5.84
C THR A 44 56.82 -7.71 7.09
N GLU A 45 55.92 -8.31 7.88
CA GLU A 45 55.72 -8.13 9.35
C GLU A 45 55.12 -6.85 9.97
N GLU A 46 53.99 -7.08 10.67
CA GLU A 46 53.49 -6.47 11.91
C GLU A 46 53.55 -4.94 12.13
N GLY A 47 52.46 -4.26 11.76
CA GLY A 47 52.07 -2.97 12.32
C GLY A 47 50.55 -2.90 12.54
N HIS A 48 50.10 -2.61 13.75
CA HIS A 48 48.67 -2.38 14.04
C HIS A 48 48.20 -1.05 13.44
N GLN A 49 47.48 -1.09 12.32
CA GLN A 49 46.64 0.03 11.88
C GLN A 49 45.19 -0.19 12.35
N GLU A 50 44.62 0.85 12.95
CA GLU A 50 43.23 0.83 13.39
C GLU A 50 42.28 1.12 12.21
N ASP A 51 41.51 0.11 11.78
CA ASP A 51 40.41 0.32 10.83
C ASP A 51 39.26 1.09 11.48
N TRP A 52 39.34 2.43 11.47
CA TRP A 52 38.29 3.33 11.99
C TRP A 52 36.94 3.24 11.23
N PHE A 53 36.84 2.40 10.19
CA PHE A 53 35.62 2.13 9.42
C PHE A 53 34.98 0.75 9.68
N ASN A 54 35.55 -0.10 10.55
CA ASN A 54 35.07 -1.47 10.78
C ASN A 54 33.84 -1.56 11.72
N VAL A 55 32.72 -0.93 11.32
CA VAL A 55 31.43 -0.93 12.07
C VAL A 55 30.61 -2.23 11.84
N GLU A 56 31.10 -3.19 11.05
CA GLU A 56 30.37 -4.43 10.70
C GLU A 56 30.38 -5.53 11.79
N LYS A 57 30.74 -5.24 13.05
CA LYS A 57 30.67 -6.20 14.16
C LYS A 57 29.56 -5.86 15.16
N GLU A 58 28.71 -6.86 15.41
CA GLU A 58 27.67 -6.93 16.45
C GLU A 58 26.39 -6.07 16.33
N ILE A 59 25.96 -5.71 15.10
CA ILE A 59 24.52 -5.54 14.85
C ILE A 59 23.90 -6.93 14.63
N ASP A 60 23.50 -7.59 15.72
CA ASP A 60 22.82 -8.90 15.71
C ASP A 60 21.40 -8.78 15.12
N ILE A 61 21.29 -8.84 13.79
CA ILE A 61 20.01 -8.75 13.05
C ILE A 61 19.16 -9.98 13.36
N ASP A 62 18.33 -9.82 14.39
CA ASP A 62 17.37 -10.79 14.94
C ASP A 62 16.65 -11.60 13.84
N GLU A 63 16.68 -12.94 13.94
CA GLU A 63 16.06 -13.84 12.97
C GLU A 63 14.58 -13.54 12.70
N ARG A 64 13.89 -12.82 13.60
CA ARG A 64 12.51 -12.35 13.43
C ARG A 64 12.34 -11.36 12.26
N ILE A 65 13.43 -10.72 11.83
CA ILE A 65 13.51 -9.73 10.73
C ILE A 65 13.71 -10.40 9.36
N VAL A 66 14.05 -11.70 9.31
CA VAL A 66 14.22 -12.41 8.03
C VAL A 66 12.84 -12.76 7.42
N PRO A 67 12.62 -12.57 6.11
CA PRO A 67 11.43 -13.09 5.46
C PRO A 67 11.49 -14.61 5.50
N LYS A 68 10.42 -15.26 5.97
CA LYS A 68 10.26 -16.68 5.65
C LYS A 68 10.05 -16.75 4.12
N PRO A 69 10.67 -17.69 3.41
CA PRO A 69 10.31 -17.92 2.01
C PRO A 69 8.80 -18.20 1.93
N ILE A 70 8.18 -17.89 0.78
CA ILE A 70 6.76 -18.18 0.51
C ILE A 70 6.57 -19.68 0.24
N SER A 71 6.95 -20.50 1.23
CA SER A 71 6.46 -21.86 1.40
C SER A 71 5.10 -21.81 2.11
N TYR A 72 4.18 -21.00 1.58
CA TYR A 72 2.80 -21.10 1.98
C TYR A 72 2.23 -22.42 1.46
N ARG A 73 1.53 -23.13 2.34
CA ARG A 73 0.79 -24.34 2.05
C ARG A 73 -0.34 -24.40 3.08
N PRO A 74 -1.61 -24.38 2.66
CA PRO A 74 -2.74 -24.57 3.57
C PRO A 74 -2.57 -25.85 4.39
N ASP A 75 -3.03 -25.85 5.65
CA ASP A 75 -2.91 -27.01 6.53
C ASP A 75 -3.65 -28.26 6.01
N HIS A 76 -4.62 -28.07 5.08
CA HIS A 76 -5.35 -29.15 4.40
C HIS A 76 -4.62 -29.74 3.17
N LEU A 77 -3.55 -29.11 2.64
CA LEU A 77 -2.83 -29.64 1.47
C LEU A 77 -1.64 -30.54 1.87
N PRO A 78 -1.44 -31.70 1.21
CA PRO A 78 -0.64 -32.81 1.73
C PRO A 78 0.86 -32.49 1.85
N GLN A 79 1.37 -32.35 3.08
CA GLN A 79 2.70 -31.77 3.34
C GLN A 79 3.87 -32.62 2.79
N CYS A 80 4.48 -32.21 1.68
CA CYS A 80 5.65 -32.89 1.07
C CYS A 80 6.92 -32.94 1.97
N ARG A 81 6.92 -32.28 3.14
CA ARG A 81 7.94 -32.54 4.17
C ARG A 81 7.48 -33.69 5.06
N LYS A 82 7.91 -34.92 4.73
CA LYS A 82 7.90 -36.04 5.68
C LYS A 82 8.65 -35.62 6.95
N ARG A 83 7.92 -35.22 7.99
CA ARG A 83 8.45 -35.21 9.37
C ARG A 83 8.82 -36.66 9.68
N ILE A 84 10.11 -36.97 9.63
CA ILE A 84 10.63 -38.24 10.16
C ILE A 84 10.46 -38.18 11.68
N ARG A 85 9.25 -38.50 12.16
CA ARG A 85 9.10 -39.11 13.48
C ARG A 85 9.96 -40.36 13.42
N GLN A 86 10.96 -40.48 14.30
CA GLN A 86 11.57 -41.77 14.57
C GLN A 86 10.44 -42.75 14.89
N LYS A 87 10.29 -43.80 14.10
CA LYS A 87 9.22 -44.78 14.30
C LYS A 87 9.57 -45.59 15.56
N PRO A 88 8.69 -45.70 16.57
CA PRO A 88 8.83 -46.76 17.55
C PRO A 88 8.68 -48.10 16.80
N TRP A 89 9.62 -49.03 17.01
CA TRP A 89 9.78 -50.19 16.13
C TRP A 89 8.64 -51.23 16.27
N TRP A 90 7.89 -51.25 17.38
CA TRP A 90 6.75 -52.14 17.63
C TRP A 90 5.44 -51.78 16.90
N ARG A 91 5.40 -50.75 16.03
CA ARG A 91 4.16 -50.42 15.29
C ARG A 91 3.97 -51.33 14.08
N PHE A 92 3.03 -52.27 14.25
CA PHE A 92 2.44 -53.14 13.24
C PHE A 92 2.47 -52.57 11.82
N ARG A 93 2.86 -53.42 10.86
CA ARG A 93 2.46 -53.22 9.47
C ARG A 93 0.94 -53.33 9.43
N TYR A 94 0.26 -52.22 9.15
CA TYR A 94 -0.99 -52.33 8.42
C TYR A 94 -0.62 -52.99 7.09
N PHE A 95 -1.13 -54.19 6.84
CA PHE A 95 -1.28 -54.64 5.48
C PHE A 95 -2.17 -53.61 4.79
N VAL A 96 -1.74 -53.15 3.60
CA VAL A 96 -2.66 -52.42 2.73
C VAL A 96 -3.56 -53.51 2.16
N ASP A 97 -4.78 -53.62 2.68
CA ASP A 97 -5.78 -54.45 2.05
C ASP A 97 -5.97 -53.95 0.62
N ILE A 98 -5.73 -54.86 -0.33
CA ILE A 98 -5.95 -54.61 -1.77
C ILE A 98 -7.47 -54.76 -2.10
N HIS A 99 -8.31 -54.74 -1.05
CA HIS A 99 -9.76 -54.61 -1.15
C HIS A 99 -10.16 -53.23 -1.66
N SER A 100 -10.05 -53.10 -2.98
CA SER A 100 -11.00 -52.38 -3.82
C SER A 100 -11.58 -51.10 -3.21
N ARG A 101 -10.94 -49.97 -3.54
CA ARG A 101 -11.78 -48.86 -4.02
C ARG A 101 -12.72 -49.44 -5.08
N PRO A 102 -14.02 -49.12 -5.09
CA PRO A 102 -14.86 -49.49 -6.22
C PRO A 102 -14.21 -48.89 -7.47
N LEU A 103 -13.76 -49.76 -8.37
CA LEU A 103 -13.42 -49.36 -9.72
C LEU A 103 -14.75 -48.96 -10.36
N VAL A 104 -15.04 -47.66 -10.33
CA VAL A 104 -15.94 -47.08 -11.32
C VAL A 104 -15.35 -47.50 -12.66
N LYS A 105 -16.10 -48.28 -13.43
CA LYS A 105 -15.73 -48.62 -14.80
C LYS A 105 -15.98 -47.41 -15.67
N GLU A 106 -15.13 -46.41 -15.51
CA GLU A 106 -14.84 -45.43 -16.55
C GLU A 106 -14.44 -46.24 -17.79
N GLU A 107 -15.07 -45.97 -18.92
CA GLU A 107 -14.87 -46.78 -20.13
C GLU A 107 -13.45 -46.53 -20.65
N GLU A 108 -12.61 -47.57 -20.70
CA GLU A 108 -11.17 -47.47 -21.01
C GLU A 108 -10.86 -46.85 -22.40
N TYR A 109 -11.89 -46.71 -23.24
CA TYR A 109 -11.83 -46.20 -24.60
C TYR A 109 -12.98 -45.21 -24.88
N THR A 110 -12.87 -44.00 -24.34
CA THR A 110 -13.67 -42.86 -24.83
C THR A 110 -13.29 -42.53 -26.28
N GLU A 111 -14.27 -42.14 -27.12
CA GLU A 111 -14.03 -41.80 -28.54
C GLU A 111 -12.97 -40.69 -28.75
N LYS A 112 -12.76 -39.86 -27.72
CA LYS A 112 -11.69 -38.87 -27.63
C LYS A 112 -10.78 -39.24 -26.46
N PRO A 113 -9.46 -39.36 -26.65
CA PRO A 113 -8.55 -39.74 -25.56
C PRO A 113 -8.45 -38.64 -24.50
N GLU A 114 -8.90 -38.92 -23.28
CA GLU A 114 -8.79 -38.00 -22.14
C GLU A 114 -7.39 -38.06 -21.52
N TYR A 115 -6.46 -37.27 -22.08
CA TYR A 115 -5.11 -37.17 -21.53
C TYR A 115 -5.09 -36.50 -20.15
N PRO A 116 -4.36 -37.06 -19.16
CA PRO A 116 -4.19 -36.40 -17.86
C PRO A 116 -3.42 -35.08 -18.02
N PRO A 117 -3.72 -34.06 -17.19
CA PRO A 117 -3.05 -32.77 -17.29
C PRO A 117 -1.54 -32.90 -17.03
N ILE A 118 -0.73 -32.27 -17.88
CA ILE A 118 0.73 -32.26 -17.75
C ILE A 118 1.13 -31.55 -16.45
N LEU A 119 1.94 -32.19 -15.61
CA LEU A 119 2.37 -31.65 -14.32
C LEU A 119 3.91 -31.53 -14.24
N GLU A 120 4.38 -30.35 -13.86
CA GLU A 120 5.75 -30.17 -13.40
C GLU A 120 5.96 -30.95 -12.08
N HIS A 121 6.69 -32.07 -12.15
CA HIS A 121 7.03 -32.87 -10.97
C HIS A 121 8.16 -32.28 -10.11
N ASP A 122 8.71 -31.14 -10.54
CA ASP A 122 9.81 -30.48 -9.86
C ASP A 122 9.43 -29.86 -8.52
N LYS A 123 10.43 -29.68 -7.65
CA LYS A 123 10.21 -29.07 -6.32
C LYS A 123 9.74 -27.62 -6.37
N GLU A 124 9.93 -26.94 -7.50
CA GLU A 124 9.46 -25.58 -7.75
C GLU A 124 8.02 -25.60 -8.30
N GLY A 125 7.77 -26.33 -9.39
CA GLY A 125 6.44 -26.54 -9.97
C GLY A 125 5.41 -27.10 -8.99
N LEU A 126 5.80 -28.07 -8.15
CA LEU A 126 4.96 -28.56 -7.05
C LEU A 126 4.61 -27.46 -6.03
N LYS A 127 5.47 -26.48 -5.76
CA LYS A 127 5.09 -25.30 -4.95
C LYS A 127 4.14 -24.38 -5.72
N LYS A 128 4.40 -24.15 -7.01
CA LYS A 128 3.60 -23.27 -7.86
C LYS A 128 2.17 -23.79 -7.95
N LYS A 129 1.98 -25.09 -8.19
CA LYS A 129 0.68 -25.77 -8.16
C LYS A 129 -0.07 -25.58 -6.82
N ILE A 130 0.60 -25.75 -5.68
CA ILE A 130 0.00 -25.51 -4.34
C ILE A 130 -0.47 -24.05 -4.18
N ARG A 131 0.25 -23.09 -4.75
CA ARG A 131 -0.12 -21.67 -4.70
C ARG A 131 -1.32 -21.39 -5.62
N PHE A 132 -1.35 -21.93 -6.85
CA PHE A 132 -2.53 -21.88 -7.72
C PHE A 132 -3.77 -22.57 -7.10
N GLU A 133 -3.62 -23.74 -6.49
CA GLU A 133 -4.68 -24.42 -5.74
C GLU A 133 -5.26 -23.53 -4.63
N TRP A 134 -4.42 -22.71 -3.97
CA TRP A 134 -4.86 -21.73 -2.98
C TRP A 134 -5.46 -20.45 -3.58
N TYR A 135 -4.89 -19.90 -4.66
CA TYR A 135 -5.46 -18.74 -5.35
C TYR A 135 -6.88 -19.05 -5.82
N ASN A 136 -7.07 -20.20 -6.47
CA ASN A 136 -8.38 -20.72 -6.88
C ASN A 136 -9.31 -20.95 -5.67
N ALA A 137 -8.79 -21.35 -4.51
CA ALA A 137 -9.59 -21.51 -3.29
C ALA A 137 -10.03 -20.18 -2.67
N ILE A 138 -9.19 -19.13 -2.71
CA ILE A 138 -9.56 -17.78 -2.26
C ILE A 138 -10.57 -17.16 -3.25
N GLN A 139 -10.32 -17.28 -4.56
CA GLN A 139 -11.17 -16.71 -5.61
C GLN A 139 -12.63 -17.17 -5.47
N ARG A 140 -12.85 -18.41 -5.01
CA ARG A 140 -14.16 -19.04 -4.76
C ARG A 140 -14.87 -18.61 -3.47
N LEU A 141 -14.23 -17.87 -2.55
CA LEU A 141 -14.89 -17.41 -1.32
C LEU A 141 -15.96 -16.33 -1.66
N PRO A 142 -17.15 -16.36 -1.04
CA PRO A 142 -18.28 -15.51 -1.45
C PRO A 142 -18.06 -14.03 -1.17
N SER A 143 -17.41 -13.69 -0.05
CA SER A 143 -17.26 -12.32 0.45
C SER A 143 -15.81 -11.81 0.35
N ALA A 144 -15.64 -10.54 -0.03
CA ALA A 144 -14.34 -9.86 -0.03
C ALA A 144 -13.68 -9.87 1.37
N GLU A 145 -14.46 -9.77 2.45
CA GLU A 145 -13.94 -9.86 3.81
C GLU A 145 -13.35 -11.25 4.10
N GLU A 146 -13.91 -12.32 3.55
CA GLU A 146 -13.36 -13.68 3.67
C GLU A 146 -12.05 -13.84 2.88
N LYS A 147 -12.00 -13.33 1.63
CA LYS A 147 -10.79 -13.37 0.80
C LYS A 147 -9.63 -12.69 1.47
N ILE A 148 -9.85 -11.46 1.93
CA ILE A 148 -8.89 -10.69 2.70
C ILE A 148 -8.56 -11.42 4.00
N TYR A 149 -9.52 -12.05 4.69
CA TYR A 149 -9.23 -12.77 5.93
C TYR A 149 -8.32 -13.99 5.73
N GLU A 150 -8.54 -14.79 4.69
CA GLU A 150 -7.73 -15.99 4.38
C GLU A 150 -6.31 -15.59 3.96
N ILE A 151 -6.15 -14.59 3.08
CA ILE A 151 -4.83 -14.05 2.72
C ILE A 151 -4.11 -13.52 3.97
N THR A 152 -4.82 -12.83 4.87
CA THR A 152 -4.28 -12.26 6.11
C THR A 152 -4.25 -13.22 7.30
N LYS A 153 -4.55 -14.51 7.11
CA LYS A 153 -4.59 -15.53 8.18
C LYS A 153 -3.20 -15.89 8.72
N HIS A 154 -2.18 -15.63 7.91
CA HIS A 154 -0.81 -16.06 8.15
C HIS A 154 0.07 -14.97 8.77
N TYR A 155 1.32 -15.32 9.06
CA TYR A 155 2.26 -14.42 9.72
C TYR A 155 2.56 -13.22 8.82
N GLY A 156 2.42 -12.01 9.35
CA GLY A 156 2.77 -10.79 8.63
C GLY A 156 4.08 -10.87 7.83
N HIS A 157 4.01 -10.37 6.61
CA HIS A 157 5.06 -10.33 5.62
C HIS A 157 6.01 -9.16 5.95
N LEU A 158 7.18 -9.13 5.32
CA LEU A 158 7.98 -7.91 5.30
C LEU A 158 7.53 -7.11 4.09
N SER A 159 7.16 -5.86 4.34
CA SER A 159 6.64 -4.97 3.30
C SER A 159 7.37 -3.63 3.38
N TYR A 160 7.71 -3.08 2.21
CA TYR A 160 8.12 -1.68 2.13
C TYR A 160 6.89 -0.81 2.39
N ILE A 161 7.01 0.14 3.32
CA ILE A 161 5.92 1.05 3.67
C ILE A 161 5.97 2.28 2.76
N ILE A 162 4.88 2.49 2.01
CA ILE A 162 4.67 3.63 1.13
C ILE A 162 3.62 4.56 1.76
N GLU A 163 3.81 5.85 1.59
CA GLU A 163 2.88 6.93 1.92
C GLU A 163 2.64 7.78 0.65
N PRO A 164 1.61 8.64 0.59
CA PRO A 164 1.33 9.46 -0.60
C PRO A 164 2.56 10.20 -1.15
N VAL A 165 3.36 10.79 -0.26
CA VAL A 165 4.65 11.41 -0.60
C VAL A 165 5.77 10.53 -0.07
N MET A 166 6.66 10.08 -0.95
CA MET A 166 7.88 9.40 -0.53
C MET A 166 8.87 10.38 0.10
N LYS A 167 9.67 9.88 1.05
CA LYS A 167 10.77 10.64 1.68
C LYS A 167 11.97 10.88 0.74
N LEU A 168 12.00 10.24 -0.43
CA LEU A 168 13.12 10.30 -1.36
C LEU A 168 13.03 11.54 -2.26
N TYR A 169 14.19 12.01 -2.72
CA TYR A 169 14.27 12.88 -3.90
C TYR A 169 14.08 12.03 -5.17
N ASN A 170 13.51 12.62 -6.23
CA ASN A 170 13.18 11.96 -7.50
C ASN A 170 12.49 10.60 -7.30
N SER A 171 11.38 10.59 -6.57
CA SER A 171 10.63 9.37 -6.27
C SER A 171 9.68 8.92 -7.38
N LEU A 172 9.37 9.78 -8.34
CA LEU A 172 8.40 9.50 -9.40
C LEU A 172 8.73 8.21 -10.20
N PRO A 173 9.97 7.96 -10.68
CA PRO A 173 10.29 6.70 -11.36
C PRO A 173 10.10 5.45 -10.48
N ILE A 174 10.32 5.57 -9.17
CA ILE A 174 10.10 4.49 -8.20
C ILE A 174 8.59 4.23 -8.07
N GLN A 175 7.81 5.30 -7.95
CA GLN A 175 6.35 5.27 -7.81
C GLN A 175 5.70 4.71 -9.09
N GLN A 176 6.22 5.05 -10.27
CA GLN A 176 5.82 4.46 -11.55
C GLN A 176 6.15 2.99 -11.64
N HIS A 177 7.38 2.59 -11.32
CA HIS A 177 7.83 1.21 -11.37
C HIS A 177 6.99 0.28 -10.49
N ILE A 178 6.81 0.60 -9.20
CA ILE A 178 6.11 -0.26 -8.24
C ILE A 178 4.59 -0.34 -8.46
N THR A 179 4.02 0.55 -9.26
CA THR A 179 2.59 0.55 -9.65
C THR A 179 2.37 0.13 -11.10
N ARG A 180 3.45 -0.15 -11.85
CA ARG A 180 3.46 -0.32 -13.33
C ARG A 180 2.66 0.78 -14.05
N THR A 181 2.88 2.06 -13.73
CA THR A 181 2.16 3.20 -14.34
C THR A 181 2.97 3.97 -15.38
N HIS A 182 2.37 4.12 -16.57
CA HIS A 182 2.76 5.17 -17.51
C HIS A 182 2.09 6.49 -17.13
N LEU A 183 2.80 7.61 -17.31
CA LEU A 183 2.33 8.96 -16.94
C LEU A 183 2.37 9.89 -18.15
N ILE A 184 1.21 10.38 -18.53
CA ILE A 184 1.01 11.37 -19.59
C ILE A 184 0.93 12.75 -18.92
N LYS A 185 1.99 13.55 -19.08
CA LYS A 185 2.11 14.87 -18.45
C LYS A 185 1.46 15.98 -19.30
N ASN A 186 0.88 16.97 -18.61
CA ASN A 186 0.27 18.19 -19.18
C ASN A 186 -0.83 17.95 -20.22
N GLN A 187 -1.50 16.78 -20.19
CA GLN A 187 -2.62 16.44 -21.05
C GLN A 187 -3.65 15.64 -20.25
N LEU A 188 -4.87 16.16 -20.17
CA LEU A 188 -6.04 15.46 -19.64
C LEU A 188 -6.81 14.79 -20.79
N PRO A 189 -7.60 13.73 -20.52
CA PRO A 189 -8.34 13.04 -21.57
C PRO A 189 -9.62 13.78 -21.99
N ASP A 190 -9.98 13.64 -23.27
CA ASP A 190 -11.06 14.38 -23.94
C ASP A 190 -12.47 14.08 -23.40
N GLN A 191 -12.64 13.00 -22.62
CA GLN A 191 -13.88 12.72 -21.87
C GLN A 191 -14.26 13.85 -20.89
N ASN A 192 -13.35 14.80 -20.61
CA ASN A 192 -13.62 16.02 -19.84
C ASN A 192 -14.28 17.16 -20.67
N GLU A 193 -14.74 16.92 -21.90
CA GLU A 193 -15.53 17.90 -22.67
C GLU A 193 -17.03 17.94 -22.29
N MET A 194 -17.48 17.11 -21.34
CA MET A 194 -18.87 16.96 -20.88
C MET A 194 -19.36 18.12 -19.98
N MET A 195 -19.18 19.37 -20.43
CA MET A 195 -19.87 20.56 -19.90
C MET A 195 -21.00 20.92 -20.86
N ASP A 196 -22.24 20.95 -20.37
CA ASP A 196 -23.40 21.33 -21.17
C ASP A 196 -23.27 22.80 -21.57
N LYS A 197 -23.03 23.06 -22.86
CA LYS A 197 -22.79 24.42 -23.40
C LYS A 197 -24.00 25.36 -23.27
N GLU A 198 -25.15 24.82 -22.86
CA GLU A 198 -26.40 25.53 -22.61
C GLU A 198 -26.56 25.98 -21.13
N ILE A 199 -25.78 25.41 -20.20
CA ILE A 199 -25.83 25.77 -18.77
C ILE A 199 -24.91 26.96 -18.49
N ASN A 200 -25.41 27.99 -17.82
CA ASN A 200 -24.59 29.09 -17.33
C ASN A 200 -23.91 28.72 -15.99
N TYR A 201 -22.60 28.49 -16.04
CA TYR A 201 -21.78 28.14 -14.88
C TYR A 201 -21.20 29.35 -14.12
N ASP A 202 -21.36 30.58 -14.60
CA ASP A 202 -20.82 31.78 -13.93
C ASP A 202 -21.32 32.00 -12.49
N PRO A 203 -22.61 31.80 -12.12
CA PRO A 203 -23.02 31.87 -10.72
C PRO A 203 -22.35 30.79 -9.86
N LEU A 204 -22.14 29.58 -10.40
CA LEU A 204 -21.41 28.52 -9.71
C LEU A 204 -19.93 28.91 -9.50
N LYS A 205 -19.27 29.50 -10.50
CA LYS A 205 -17.90 30.02 -10.38
C LYS A 205 -17.80 31.08 -9.27
N GLN A 206 -18.75 32.01 -9.19
CA GLN A 206 -18.79 33.03 -8.12
C GLN A 206 -19.02 32.42 -6.72
N MET A 207 -19.90 31.41 -6.61
CA MET A 207 -20.10 30.66 -5.35
C MET A 207 -18.84 29.90 -4.91
N ILE A 208 -18.10 29.30 -5.84
CA ILE A 208 -16.83 28.61 -5.55
C ILE A 208 -15.77 29.60 -5.06
N LEU A 209 -15.61 30.74 -5.73
CA LEU A 209 -14.61 31.75 -5.35
C LEU A 209 -14.88 32.38 -3.97
N THR A 210 -16.12 32.81 -3.72
CA THR A 210 -16.51 33.36 -2.41
C THR A 210 -16.35 32.33 -1.28
N LEU A 211 -16.57 31.03 -1.56
CA LEU A 211 -16.27 29.98 -0.59
C LEU A 211 -14.77 29.84 -0.34
N ILE A 212 -13.93 29.82 -1.38
CA ILE A 212 -12.46 29.72 -1.26
C ILE A 212 -11.91 30.87 -0.39
N GLU A 213 -12.35 32.11 -0.62
CA GLU A 213 -12.02 33.27 0.23
C GLU A 213 -12.45 33.03 1.69
N SER A 214 -13.70 32.61 1.92
CA SER A 214 -14.24 32.36 3.27
C SER A 214 -13.51 31.23 4.03
N ARG A 215 -12.98 30.23 3.32
CA ARG A 215 -12.28 29.07 3.87
C ARG A 215 -10.81 29.33 4.14
N LEU A 216 -10.13 30.04 3.24
CA LEU A 216 -8.73 30.44 3.43
C LEU A 216 -8.59 31.48 4.55
N PHE A 217 -9.34 32.58 4.48
CA PHE A 217 -9.17 33.70 5.40
C PHE A 217 -10.04 33.62 6.66
N HIS A 218 -11.35 33.40 6.54
CA HIS A 218 -12.29 33.77 7.61
C HIS A 218 -12.70 32.65 8.56
N THR A 219 -12.81 31.40 8.11
CA THR A 219 -13.27 30.29 8.97
C THR A 219 -12.13 29.49 9.61
N GLU A 220 -12.26 29.16 10.89
CA GLU A 220 -11.51 28.05 11.49
C GLU A 220 -12.12 26.71 11.03
N SER A 221 -11.28 25.73 10.70
CA SER A 221 -11.78 24.38 10.39
C SER A 221 -12.33 23.70 11.64
N CYS A 222 -13.48 23.04 11.51
CA CYS A 222 -14.16 22.38 12.62
C CYS A 222 -13.33 21.21 13.21
N HIS A 223 -12.47 20.60 12.41
CA HIS A 223 -11.69 19.41 12.77
C HIS A 223 -10.42 19.70 13.61
N VAL A 224 -9.96 20.95 13.68
CA VAL A 224 -8.75 21.37 14.43
C VAL A 224 -8.78 20.94 15.92
N LYS A 225 -9.98 20.83 16.49
CA LYS A 225 -10.23 20.41 17.88
C LYS A 225 -9.75 18.97 18.19
N HIS A 226 -9.47 18.15 17.18
CA HIS A 226 -9.08 16.75 17.30
C HIS A 226 -7.59 16.44 17.04
N PHE A 227 -6.67 17.41 17.21
CA PHE A 227 -5.20 17.22 17.10
C PHE A 227 -4.57 16.22 18.13
N LYS A 228 -5.36 15.37 18.79
CA LYS A 228 -4.86 14.33 19.70
C LYS A 228 -4.47 13.08 18.90
N GLN A 229 -3.16 12.95 18.65
CA GLN A 229 -2.51 11.76 18.07
C GLN A 229 -2.78 11.53 16.57
N SER A 230 -2.38 12.47 15.71
CA SER A 230 -2.05 12.12 14.33
C SER A 230 -1.02 10.99 14.32
N THR A 231 -1.21 9.98 13.46
CA THR A 231 -0.27 8.85 13.40
C THR A 231 1.07 9.31 12.84
N LEU A 232 2.16 8.82 13.42
CA LEU A 232 3.51 8.99 12.86
C LEU A 232 3.51 8.55 11.39
N SER A 233 3.79 9.49 10.49
CA SER A 233 4.14 9.21 9.11
C SER A 233 5.64 8.85 9.00
N VAL A 234 6.06 8.32 7.86
CA VAL A 234 7.47 8.07 7.51
C VAL A 234 8.23 9.41 7.37
N LEU A 235 7.52 10.49 7.03
CA LEU A 235 8.04 11.86 7.10
C LEU A 235 8.19 12.34 8.55
N GLY A 236 7.22 12.13 9.45
CA GLY A 236 7.36 12.43 10.88
C GLY A 236 6.05 12.58 11.66
N ARG A 237 5.94 13.66 12.44
CA ARG A 237 4.66 14.10 13.04
C ARG A 237 4.24 15.42 12.40
N THR A 238 3.01 15.52 11.93
CA THR A 238 2.46 16.78 11.41
C THR A 238 2.54 17.88 12.47
N THR A 239 3.07 19.06 12.12
CA THR A 239 3.02 20.24 13.00
C THR A 239 1.58 20.75 13.14
N LYS A 240 1.22 21.38 14.27
CA LYS A 240 -0.16 21.85 14.52
C LYS A 240 -0.63 22.84 13.44
N GLU A 241 0.27 23.70 12.96
CA GLU A 241 0.04 24.64 11.85
C GLU A 241 -0.39 23.90 10.57
N ILE A 242 0.49 23.03 10.05
CA ILE A 242 0.25 22.24 8.84
C ILE A 242 -1.02 21.40 8.97
N PHE A 243 -1.27 20.80 10.13
CA PHE A 243 -2.52 20.05 10.37
C PHE A 243 -3.75 20.95 10.28
N SER A 244 -3.69 22.17 10.82
CA SER A 244 -4.78 23.14 10.73
C SER A 244 -5.00 23.67 9.32
N GLN A 245 -3.94 23.79 8.52
CA GLN A 245 -3.99 24.17 7.10
C GLN A 245 -4.56 23.02 6.26
N SER A 246 -4.10 21.79 6.48
CA SER A 246 -4.64 20.56 5.88
C SER A 246 -6.13 20.40 6.15
N CYS A 247 -6.61 20.62 7.37
CA CYS A 247 -8.05 20.57 7.67
C CYS A 247 -8.85 21.68 6.97
N LYS A 248 -8.33 22.91 6.83
CA LYS A 248 -8.97 23.95 5.99
C LYS A 248 -9.06 23.52 4.51
N GLN A 249 -8.00 22.91 3.97
CA GLN A 249 -7.95 22.39 2.59
C GLN A 249 -8.92 21.21 2.39
N GLN A 250 -9.09 20.36 3.40
CA GLN A 250 -10.07 19.26 3.43
C GLN A 250 -11.51 19.77 3.42
N ASP A 251 -11.84 20.73 4.30
CA ASP A 251 -13.17 21.36 4.37
C ASP A 251 -13.51 22.07 3.04
N LEU A 252 -12.55 22.84 2.49
CA LEU A 252 -12.67 23.54 1.21
C LEU A 252 -12.96 22.57 0.05
N LEU A 253 -12.22 21.46 -0.07
CA LEU A 253 -12.48 20.45 -1.10
C LEU A 253 -13.89 19.86 -0.98
N ALA A 254 -14.29 19.48 0.24
CA ALA A 254 -15.58 18.84 0.45
C ALA A 254 -16.74 19.80 0.17
N ASP A 255 -16.68 21.05 0.62
CA ASP A 255 -17.72 22.04 0.37
C ASP A 255 -17.88 22.36 -1.13
N ILE A 256 -16.77 22.48 -1.88
CA ILE A 256 -16.81 22.71 -3.33
C ILE A 256 -17.52 21.54 -4.02
N ILE A 257 -17.16 20.30 -3.69
CA ILE A 257 -17.81 19.11 -4.24
C ILE A 257 -19.32 19.13 -3.94
N GLN A 258 -19.73 19.51 -2.72
CA GLN A 258 -21.15 19.63 -2.35
C GLN A 258 -21.87 20.76 -3.10
N ILE A 259 -21.26 21.95 -3.26
CA ILE A 259 -21.87 23.07 -4.00
C ILE A 259 -22.07 22.71 -5.48
N VAL A 260 -21.06 22.13 -6.13
CA VAL A 260 -21.15 21.72 -7.54
C VAL A 260 -22.26 20.67 -7.73
N ARG A 261 -22.46 19.77 -6.76
CA ARG A 261 -23.55 18.77 -6.76
C ARG A 261 -24.92 19.38 -6.57
N ASN A 262 -25.08 20.26 -5.60
CA ASN A 262 -26.35 20.94 -5.35
C ASN A 262 -26.77 21.78 -6.56
N PHE A 263 -25.80 22.38 -7.26
CA PHE A 263 -26.01 23.08 -8.52
C PHE A 263 -26.34 22.13 -9.68
N LYS A 264 -25.67 20.97 -9.79
CA LYS A 264 -26.03 19.94 -10.79
C LYS A 264 -27.46 19.41 -10.58
N GLN A 265 -27.82 19.09 -9.33
CA GLN A 265 -29.13 18.57 -8.97
C GLN A 265 -30.27 19.59 -9.17
N SER A 266 -29.99 20.90 -9.12
CA SER A 266 -31.01 21.92 -9.39
C SER A 266 -31.23 22.23 -10.87
N HIS A 267 -30.30 21.82 -11.76
CA HIS A 267 -30.39 22.06 -13.20
C HIS A 267 -30.77 20.80 -14.00
N GLN A 268 -30.37 19.61 -13.56
CA GLN A 268 -30.80 18.36 -14.21
C GLN A 268 -32.25 18.00 -13.83
N SER A 269 -33.16 18.10 -14.80
CA SER A 269 -34.58 17.74 -14.63
C SER A 269 -34.87 16.23 -14.81
N SER A 270 -33.84 15.41 -14.99
CA SER A 270 -33.95 13.97 -15.24
C SER A 270 -33.70 13.14 -13.97
N SER A 271 -34.29 11.94 -13.91
CA SER A 271 -34.20 11.00 -12.78
C SER A 271 -32.80 10.43 -12.50
N ASN A 272 -31.80 10.80 -13.29
CA ASN A 272 -30.52 10.09 -13.38
C ASN A 272 -29.38 10.81 -12.62
N THR A 273 -29.71 11.69 -11.68
CA THR A 273 -28.73 12.21 -10.70
C THR A 273 -28.22 11.05 -9.85
N SER A 274 -27.11 10.43 -10.26
CA SER A 274 -26.53 9.28 -9.58
C SER A 274 -26.33 9.60 -8.10
N ASN A 275 -26.83 8.75 -7.19
CA ASN A 275 -26.50 8.88 -5.77
C ASN A 275 -24.99 8.73 -5.59
N VAL A 276 -24.39 9.53 -4.71
CA VAL A 276 -22.94 9.47 -4.47
C VAL A 276 -22.60 9.79 -3.02
N GLN A 277 -21.98 8.84 -2.32
CA GLN A 277 -21.48 9.04 -0.96
C GLN A 277 -20.18 9.87 -0.96
N ILE A 278 -20.01 10.73 0.05
CA ILE A 278 -18.75 11.42 0.35
C ILE A 278 -18.24 10.95 1.70
N ASP A 279 -16.99 10.47 1.75
CA ASP A 279 -16.31 10.11 3.00
C ASP A 279 -15.22 11.15 3.31
N TYR A 280 -15.16 11.60 4.55
CA TYR A 280 -14.28 12.67 5.03
C TYR A 280 -13.07 12.08 5.77
N ASN A 281 -11.86 12.53 5.44
CA ASN A 281 -10.59 12.01 5.96
C ASN A 281 -10.47 10.45 5.94
N PRO A 282 -10.82 9.77 4.83
CA PRO A 282 -10.83 8.31 4.77
C PRO A 282 -9.42 7.72 4.86
N PHE A 283 -9.31 6.64 5.64
CA PHE A 283 -8.06 5.93 5.88
C PHE A 283 -7.88 4.78 4.88
N VAL A 284 -6.99 4.95 3.90
CA VAL A 284 -6.67 3.95 2.87
C VAL A 284 -5.45 3.13 3.28
N ALA A 285 -5.58 1.81 3.13
CA ALA A 285 -4.50 0.87 3.37
C ALA A 285 -4.59 -0.29 2.38
N THR A 286 -3.61 -0.46 1.51
CA THR A 286 -3.54 -1.62 0.61
C THR A 286 -2.14 -2.25 0.58
N THR A 287 -2.07 -3.50 0.15
CA THR A 287 -0.81 -4.24 -0.02
C THR A 287 -0.84 -5.05 -1.30
N TRP A 288 0.27 -5.07 -2.02
CA TRP A 288 0.45 -5.82 -3.25
C TRP A 288 1.84 -6.45 -3.31
N TRP A 289 2.09 -7.20 -4.37
CA TRP A 289 3.39 -7.74 -4.72
C TRP A 289 3.96 -6.96 -5.91
N VAL A 290 5.27 -6.77 -5.93
CA VAL A 290 6.03 -6.33 -7.11
C VAL A 290 7.11 -7.37 -7.37
N ASN A 291 7.08 -7.94 -8.56
CA ASN A 291 8.03 -8.92 -9.01
C ASN A 291 9.35 -8.30 -9.49
N ASP A 292 10.33 -9.16 -9.77
CA ASP A 292 11.71 -8.81 -10.15
C ASP A 292 12.44 -7.72 -9.33
N PHE A 293 11.94 -7.43 -8.12
CA PHE A 293 12.47 -6.36 -7.31
C PHE A 293 13.72 -6.80 -6.51
N PRO A 294 14.78 -5.97 -6.40
CA PRO A 294 16.04 -6.35 -5.76
C PRO A 294 15.88 -6.73 -4.28
N ILE A 295 16.52 -7.84 -3.91
CA ILE A 295 16.39 -8.46 -2.58
C ILE A 295 16.93 -7.51 -1.47
N PRO A 296 16.16 -7.24 -0.39
CA PRO A 296 16.57 -6.30 0.66
C PRO A 296 17.85 -6.69 1.43
N PHE A 297 18.20 -7.99 1.48
CA PHE A 297 19.23 -8.53 2.37
C PHE A 297 20.29 -9.39 1.67
N LYS A 298 21.58 -9.12 1.92
CA LYS A 298 22.71 -10.01 1.53
C LYS A 298 22.74 -11.30 2.37
N LYS A 299 21.89 -12.30 2.11
CA LYS A 299 22.03 -13.66 2.70
C LYS A 299 22.03 -14.78 1.64
N LYS A 300 23.21 -14.99 1.06
CA LYS A 300 23.60 -15.97 0.01
C LYS A 300 23.17 -17.43 0.22
N TYR A 301 22.73 -17.79 1.43
CA TYR A 301 22.23 -19.14 1.77
C TYR A 301 20.74 -19.37 1.46
N TRP A 302 19.94 -18.30 1.42
CA TRP A 302 18.48 -18.40 1.22
C TRP A 302 18.06 -18.06 -0.20
N PHE A 303 18.74 -17.08 -0.79
CA PHE A 303 18.66 -16.70 -2.19
C PHE A 303 19.96 -17.19 -2.84
N ARG A 304 19.93 -18.44 -3.30
CA ARG A 304 21.01 -18.96 -4.15
C ARG A 304 20.76 -18.42 -5.55
N ASP A 305 21.78 -17.79 -6.10
CA ASP A 305 21.92 -17.42 -7.51
C ASP A 305 20.89 -16.40 -8.06
N GLN A 306 19.83 -16.08 -7.30
CA GLN A 306 18.85 -15.03 -7.57
C GLN A 306 19.27 -13.66 -7.01
N THR A 307 19.14 -12.61 -7.83
CA THR A 307 19.34 -11.19 -7.48
C THR A 307 18.04 -10.47 -7.11
N THR A 308 16.93 -10.92 -7.69
CA THR A 308 15.57 -10.37 -7.60
C THR A 308 14.62 -11.35 -6.93
N TRP A 309 13.50 -10.85 -6.37
CA TRP A 309 12.45 -11.68 -5.76
C TRP A 309 11.18 -10.86 -5.50
N ASN A 310 9.97 -11.44 -5.61
CA ASN A 310 8.68 -10.82 -5.24
C ASN A 310 8.72 -10.10 -3.88
N GLN A 311 8.77 -8.76 -3.88
CA GLN A 311 8.70 -7.96 -2.65
C GLN A 311 7.27 -7.52 -2.40
N CYS A 312 6.86 -7.49 -1.12
CA CYS A 312 5.57 -6.93 -0.75
C CYS A 312 5.71 -5.41 -0.57
N PHE A 313 4.76 -4.67 -1.12
CA PHE A 313 4.62 -3.23 -0.92
C PHE A 313 3.31 -2.96 -0.19
N ALA A 314 3.32 -1.92 0.65
CA ALA A 314 2.25 -1.63 1.59
C ALA A 314 2.00 -0.12 1.66
N TYR A 315 0.96 0.33 0.96
CA TYR A 315 0.53 1.73 0.96
C TYR A 315 -0.34 2.02 2.17
N ARG A 316 -0.06 3.14 2.85
CA ARG A 316 -0.87 3.68 3.95
C ARG A 316 -1.01 5.19 3.77
N GLY A 317 -2.24 5.66 3.65
CA GLY A 317 -2.54 7.10 3.50
C GLY A 317 -3.84 7.50 4.18
N ASN A 318 -3.89 8.75 4.64
CA ASN A 318 -5.13 9.48 4.87
C ASN A 318 -5.34 10.38 3.66
N HIS A 319 -6.52 10.32 3.05
CA HIS A 319 -6.88 11.16 1.89
C HIS A 319 -7.80 12.29 2.39
N ALA A 320 -7.97 13.38 1.65
CA ALA A 320 -8.79 14.49 2.14
C ALA A 320 -10.28 14.13 2.16
N CYS A 321 -10.78 13.65 1.02
CA CYS A 321 -12.11 13.10 0.86
C CYS A 321 -12.11 12.00 -0.20
N HIS A 322 -13.09 11.10 -0.12
CA HIS A 322 -13.47 10.21 -1.21
C HIS A 322 -14.87 10.54 -1.68
N VAL A 323 -15.10 10.29 -2.96
CA VAL A 323 -16.41 10.34 -3.58
C VAL A 323 -16.67 8.96 -4.21
N ARG A 324 -17.78 8.31 -3.83
CA ARG A 324 -18.11 6.93 -4.24
C ARG A 324 -19.52 6.78 -4.80
N THR A 325 -19.63 6.17 -5.96
CA THR A 325 -20.86 5.99 -6.75
C THR A 325 -21.40 4.55 -6.68
N GLU A 326 -22.68 4.38 -7.00
CA GLU A 326 -23.33 3.06 -7.16
C GLU A 326 -22.85 2.30 -8.42
N MET A 327 -22.35 3.03 -9.43
CA MET A 327 -21.82 2.52 -10.70
C MET A 327 -20.43 3.11 -11.00
N PRO A 328 -19.55 2.42 -11.74
CA PRO A 328 -18.20 2.91 -12.07
C PRO A 328 -18.21 4.09 -13.05
N LEU A 329 -17.12 4.87 -13.05
CA LEU A 329 -16.78 5.73 -14.19
C LEU A 329 -16.42 4.88 -15.42
N ALA A 330 -16.67 5.43 -16.61
CA ALA A 330 -16.31 4.79 -17.86
C ALA A 330 -14.77 4.65 -18.04
N PRO A 331 -14.28 3.63 -18.76
CA PRO A 331 -12.90 3.59 -19.20
C PRO A 331 -12.57 4.79 -20.09
N ILE A 332 -11.39 5.38 -19.91
CA ILE A 332 -10.86 6.38 -20.84
C ILE A 332 -10.35 5.68 -22.10
N VAL A 333 -9.67 4.55 -21.90
CA VAL A 333 -9.00 3.78 -22.93
C VAL A 333 -9.31 2.29 -22.72
N SER A 334 -9.45 1.51 -23.79
CA SER A 334 -9.53 0.05 -23.68
C SER A 334 -8.24 -0.55 -23.10
N ILE A 335 -8.35 -1.70 -22.44
CA ILE A 335 -7.19 -2.41 -21.86
C ILE A 335 -6.20 -2.80 -22.96
N ASP A 336 -6.70 -3.25 -24.12
CA ASP A 336 -5.88 -3.73 -25.24
C ASP A 336 -5.27 -2.62 -26.12
N ASN A 337 -5.40 -1.35 -25.72
CA ASN A 337 -4.89 -0.21 -26.48
C ASN A 337 -3.35 -0.12 -26.41
N ASP A 338 -2.73 0.38 -27.47
CA ASP A 338 -1.28 0.65 -27.54
C ASP A 338 -0.76 1.47 -26.34
N VAL A 339 -1.52 2.46 -25.84
CA VAL A 339 -1.15 3.26 -24.66
C VAL A 339 -1.06 2.43 -23.39
N CYS A 340 -1.80 1.33 -23.30
CA CYS A 340 -1.79 0.39 -22.18
C CYS A 340 -0.78 -0.76 -22.39
N MET A 341 -0.48 -1.12 -23.64
CA MET A 341 0.24 -2.35 -24.00
C MET A 341 1.69 -2.14 -24.48
N LYS A 342 2.02 -0.95 -25.03
CA LYS A 342 3.33 -0.63 -25.62
C LYS A 342 4.10 0.47 -24.86
N SER A 343 3.44 1.17 -23.94
CA SER A 343 4.04 2.28 -23.20
C SER A 343 5.14 1.81 -22.25
N GLU A 344 6.32 2.41 -22.37
CA GLU A 344 7.41 2.15 -21.43
C GLU A 344 7.10 2.72 -20.04
N VAL A 345 7.43 1.92 -19.01
CA VAL A 345 7.37 2.30 -17.60
C VAL A 345 8.79 2.27 -17.05
N PRO A 346 9.25 3.31 -16.33
CA PRO A 346 10.59 3.33 -15.73
C PRO A 346 10.88 2.10 -14.87
N GLN A 347 12.09 1.55 -15.00
CA GLN A 347 12.55 0.40 -14.21
C GLN A 347 13.40 0.87 -13.03
N TRP A 348 13.18 0.31 -11.84
CA TRP A 348 13.94 0.68 -10.64
C TRP A 348 14.67 -0.52 -10.01
N ASN A 349 15.92 -0.70 -10.43
CA ASN A 349 16.74 -1.87 -10.11
C ASN A 349 17.56 -1.71 -8.80
N HIS A 350 17.15 -0.79 -7.90
CA HIS A 350 17.90 -0.49 -6.68
C HIS A 350 17.13 -0.74 -5.36
N ASN A 351 17.81 -1.35 -4.39
CA ASN A 351 17.24 -1.75 -3.11
C ASN A 351 16.85 -0.53 -2.24
N LEU A 352 15.53 -0.27 -2.13
CA LEU A 352 14.94 0.88 -1.42
C LEU A 352 15.27 0.96 0.07
N LEU A 353 15.64 -0.14 0.71
CA LEU A 353 16.10 -0.13 2.11
C LEU A 353 17.37 0.71 2.27
N ARG A 354 18.24 0.77 1.24
CA ARG A 354 19.46 1.61 1.26
C ARG A 354 19.16 3.10 1.14
N PHE A 355 18.05 3.48 0.51
CA PHE A 355 17.57 4.86 0.40
C PHE A 355 16.76 5.28 1.65
N GLY A 356 16.55 4.37 2.60
CA GLY A 356 15.86 4.66 3.86
C GLY A 356 14.35 4.42 3.88
N ILE A 357 13.78 3.78 2.83
CA ILE A 357 12.39 3.32 2.90
C ILE A 357 12.28 2.18 3.91
N GLN A 358 11.32 2.30 4.83
CA GLN A 358 11.18 1.37 5.95
C GLN A 358 10.59 0.04 5.49
N LEU A 359 11.33 -1.06 5.72
CA LEU A 359 10.82 -2.42 5.60
C LEU A 359 10.24 -2.85 6.95
N MET A 360 8.92 -2.87 7.10
CA MET A 360 8.24 -3.29 8.33
C MET A 360 7.59 -4.67 8.19
N ARG A 361 7.44 -5.38 9.32
CA ARG A 361 6.65 -6.60 9.37
C ARG A 361 5.17 -6.28 9.60
N ARG A 362 4.34 -6.38 8.55
CA ARG A 362 2.88 -6.10 8.58
C ARG A 362 2.09 -7.29 8.09
N ASN A 363 0.84 -7.42 8.55
CA ASN A 363 -0.11 -8.27 7.82
C ASN A 363 -0.37 -7.65 6.44
N ILE A 364 -0.74 -8.47 5.46
CA ILE A 364 -1.45 -7.97 4.27
C ILE A 364 -2.70 -7.20 4.74
N TYR A 365 -3.14 -6.21 3.99
CA TYR A 365 -4.37 -5.47 4.25
C TYR A 365 -4.93 -4.88 2.96
N SER A 366 -6.25 -4.67 2.95
CA SER A 366 -6.97 -3.96 1.90
C SER A 366 -8.17 -3.28 2.55
N LEU A 367 -8.20 -1.95 2.48
CA LEU A 367 -9.23 -1.10 3.06
C LEU A 367 -9.27 0.22 2.25
N PRO A 368 -10.28 0.45 1.41
CA PRO A 368 -10.38 1.66 0.57
C PRO A 368 -10.99 2.87 1.31
N GLY A 369 -10.82 2.99 2.62
CA GLY A 369 -11.48 4.00 3.47
C GLY A 369 -12.74 3.48 4.18
N PHE A 370 -13.50 2.60 3.53
CA PHE A 370 -14.71 1.96 4.06
C PHE A 370 -14.56 0.43 4.18
N TRP A 371 -15.39 -0.20 5.01
CA TRP A 371 -15.50 -1.66 5.12
C TRP A 371 -16.55 -2.18 4.13
N PRO A 372 -16.35 -3.34 3.46
CA PRO A 372 -17.33 -3.92 2.54
C PRO A 372 -18.73 -4.06 3.15
N SER A 373 -18.80 -4.52 4.41
CA SER A 373 -20.01 -4.58 5.24
C SER A 373 -20.75 -3.25 5.50
N HIS A 374 -20.19 -2.12 5.05
CA HIS A 374 -20.73 -0.77 5.23
C HIS A 374 -20.69 0.07 3.92
N SER A 375 -20.63 -0.55 2.73
CA SER A 375 -20.56 0.19 1.46
C SER A 375 -21.83 0.95 1.11
N ASN A 376 -22.98 0.47 1.60
CA ASN A 376 -24.34 0.94 1.31
C ASN A 376 -24.67 1.01 -0.20
N GLY A 377 -24.00 0.20 -1.03
CA GLY A 377 -24.15 0.18 -2.50
C GLY A 377 -23.12 1.03 -3.25
N PHE A 378 -22.50 2.01 -2.58
CA PHE A 378 -21.51 2.93 -3.15
C PHE A 378 -20.11 2.28 -3.29
N ASP A 379 -20.02 1.14 -3.96
CA ASP A 379 -18.78 0.34 -4.02
C ASP A 379 -17.73 0.87 -5.01
N PHE A 380 -18.07 1.83 -5.87
CA PHE A 380 -17.20 2.28 -6.97
C PHE A 380 -16.48 3.61 -6.70
N PRO A 381 -15.30 3.84 -7.30
CA PRO A 381 -14.59 5.10 -7.19
C PRO A 381 -15.15 6.13 -8.16
N TYR A 382 -15.16 7.39 -7.74
CA TYR A 382 -15.44 8.54 -8.60
C TYR A 382 -14.29 9.54 -8.51
N LEU A 383 -14.14 10.21 -7.35
CA LEU A 383 -13.15 11.27 -7.15
C LEU A 383 -12.38 11.13 -5.83
N LEU A 384 -11.09 11.46 -5.90
CA LEU A 384 -10.10 11.40 -4.83
C LEU A 384 -9.58 12.80 -4.50
N GLY A 385 -9.85 13.31 -3.30
CA GLY A 385 -9.30 14.59 -2.83
C GLY A 385 -8.03 14.44 -2.01
N HIS A 386 -7.09 15.37 -2.15
CA HIS A 386 -5.90 15.48 -1.33
C HIS A 386 -5.51 16.94 -1.00
N SER A 387 -5.12 17.16 0.26
CA SER A 387 -4.49 18.39 0.75
C SER A 387 -2.96 18.36 0.56
N TYR A 388 -2.31 19.52 0.66
CA TYR A 388 -0.85 19.66 0.51
C TYR A 388 -0.05 19.25 1.78
N GLU A 389 -0.68 18.66 2.81
CA GLU A 389 -0.08 18.36 4.13
C GLU A 389 1.31 17.70 4.05
N MET A 390 1.44 16.65 3.24
CA MET A 390 2.67 15.88 3.12
C MET A 390 3.75 16.63 2.33
N ILE A 391 3.34 17.55 1.45
CA ILE A 391 4.24 18.44 0.70
C ILE A 391 4.77 19.52 1.66
N GLU A 392 3.91 20.17 2.43
CA GLU A 392 4.30 21.14 3.47
C GLU A 392 5.24 20.51 4.52
N MET A 393 4.98 19.24 4.91
CA MET A 393 5.89 18.48 5.77
C MET A 393 7.25 18.21 5.10
N ARG A 394 7.28 17.89 3.80
CA ARG A 394 8.51 17.74 3.03
C ARG A 394 9.31 19.05 2.93
N LYS A 395 8.63 20.20 2.83
CA LYS A 395 9.24 21.54 2.90
C LYS A 395 9.85 21.80 4.27
N LYS A 396 9.11 21.64 5.38
CA LYS A 396 9.63 21.84 6.75
C LYS A 396 10.77 20.88 7.16
N LEU A 397 11.00 19.81 6.39
CA LEU A 397 12.11 18.88 6.59
C LEU A 397 13.34 19.18 5.70
N ASN A 398 13.30 20.23 4.88
CA ASN A 398 14.33 20.60 3.91
C ASN A 398 14.72 19.45 2.97
N ILE A 399 13.71 18.67 2.52
CA ILE A 399 13.88 17.56 1.56
C ILE A 399 13.63 18.03 0.10
N GLN A 400 12.99 19.18 -0.07
CA GLN A 400 12.75 19.80 -1.38
C GLN A 400 14.05 20.35 -2.00
N ILE A 401 14.21 20.15 -3.31
CA ILE A 401 15.04 20.97 -4.20
C ILE A 401 14.07 21.81 -5.08
N ASP A 402 14.44 23.03 -5.44
CA ASP A 402 13.47 24.10 -5.75
C ASP A 402 12.42 23.79 -6.84
N ASP A 403 12.73 22.97 -7.85
CA ASP A 403 11.80 22.60 -8.93
C ASP A 403 11.07 21.23 -8.77
N ASP A 404 11.33 20.46 -7.72
CA ASP A 404 10.88 19.05 -7.65
C ASP A 404 9.39 18.81 -7.31
N ILE A 405 8.62 19.89 -7.10
CA ILE A 405 7.22 19.82 -6.64
C ILE A 405 6.31 19.05 -7.61
N GLN A 406 6.51 19.19 -8.93
CA GLN A 406 5.63 18.53 -9.91
C GLN A 406 5.77 17.01 -9.87
N ASP A 407 7.00 16.48 -9.84
CA ASP A 407 7.22 15.03 -9.77
C ASP A 407 6.73 14.44 -8.44
N VAL A 408 6.77 15.22 -7.36
CA VAL A 408 6.19 14.83 -6.05
C VAL A 408 4.65 14.80 -6.11
N LEU A 409 4.01 15.76 -6.79
CA LEU A 409 2.57 15.77 -7.01
C LEU A 409 2.12 14.61 -7.92
N ASP A 410 2.84 14.38 -9.03
CA ASP A 410 2.56 13.30 -9.98
C ASP A 410 2.69 11.93 -9.29
N GLY A 411 3.77 11.71 -8.53
CA GLY A 411 3.99 10.48 -7.76
C GLY A 411 2.95 10.28 -6.64
N MET A 412 2.50 11.37 -6.02
CA MET A 412 1.44 11.35 -5.01
C MET A 412 0.08 10.98 -5.61
N ALA A 413 -0.29 11.53 -6.77
CA ALA A 413 -1.47 11.12 -7.51
C ALA A 413 -1.43 9.62 -7.85
N ILE A 414 -0.32 9.17 -8.47
CA ILE A 414 -0.09 7.77 -8.85
C ILE A 414 -0.23 6.82 -7.67
N THR A 415 0.48 7.07 -6.56
CA THR A 415 0.49 6.12 -5.42
C THR A 415 -0.81 6.12 -4.63
N SER A 416 -1.46 7.28 -4.45
CA SER A 416 -2.77 7.35 -3.80
C SER A 416 -3.88 6.72 -4.64
N ALA A 417 -3.90 6.96 -5.96
CA ALA A 417 -4.90 6.39 -6.85
C ALA A 417 -4.73 4.88 -7.02
N PHE A 418 -3.51 4.39 -7.32
CA PHE A 418 -3.23 2.95 -7.35
C PHE A 418 -3.59 2.29 -6.01
N GLY A 419 -3.21 2.92 -4.89
CA GLY A 419 -3.47 2.44 -3.55
C GLY A 419 -4.96 2.30 -3.25
N TRP A 420 -5.76 3.29 -3.63
CA TRP A 420 -7.21 3.29 -3.45
C TRP A 420 -7.92 2.29 -4.37
N LEU A 421 -7.67 2.37 -5.69
CA LEU A 421 -8.30 1.51 -6.69
C LEU A 421 -7.98 0.03 -6.48
N THR A 422 -6.73 -0.32 -6.11
CA THR A 422 -6.39 -1.71 -5.75
C THR A 422 -7.19 -2.20 -4.56
N SER A 423 -7.44 -1.35 -3.56
CA SER A 423 -8.29 -1.72 -2.42
C SER A 423 -9.79 -1.77 -2.75
N ILE A 424 -10.25 -1.01 -3.76
CA ILE A 424 -11.62 -1.13 -4.30
C ILE A 424 -11.76 -2.42 -5.12
N ALA A 425 -10.81 -2.77 -5.99
CA ALA A 425 -10.80 -4.04 -6.71
C ALA A 425 -10.89 -5.25 -5.75
N ASN A 426 -10.13 -5.22 -4.66
CA ASN A 426 -10.23 -6.23 -3.60
C ASN A 426 -11.61 -6.26 -2.92
N ASN A 427 -12.29 -5.12 -2.74
CA ASN A 427 -13.67 -5.06 -2.23
C ASN A 427 -14.70 -5.58 -3.24
N LEU A 428 -14.48 -5.38 -4.55
CA LEU A 428 -15.29 -5.90 -5.66
C LEU A 428 -15.09 -7.41 -5.91
N GLY A 429 -14.17 -8.04 -5.17
CA GLY A 429 -13.98 -9.49 -5.11
C GLY A 429 -12.79 -10.04 -5.89
N PHE A 430 -12.06 -9.20 -6.61
CA PHE A 430 -10.73 -9.54 -7.11
C PHE A 430 -9.79 -9.79 -5.92
N THR A 431 -8.64 -10.42 -6.16
CA THR A 431 -7.53 -10.47 -5.20
C THR A 431 -6.25 -9.98 -5.84
N ILE A 432 -5.20 -9.83 -5.04
CA ILE A 432 -3.83 -9.57 -5.51
C ILE A 432 -3.21 -10.73 -6.35
N TYR A 433 -3.98 -11.78 -6.63
CA TYR A 433 -3.64 -12.90 -7.51
C TYR A 433 -4.67 -13.10 -8.65
N ASP A 434 -5.60 -12.15 -8.84
CA ASP A 434 -6.57 -12.14 -9.93
C ASP A 434 -6.31 -10.95 -10.86
N HIS A 435 -6.44 -11.18 -12.16
CA HIS A 435 -6.45 -10.12 -13.18
C HIS A 435 -7.80 -9.39 -13.20
N LEU A 436 -7.80 -8.11 -13.57
CA LEU A 436 -9.04 -7.34 -13.74
C LEU A 436 -9.79 -7.78 -15.01
N THR A 437 -11.12 -7.82 -14.95
CA THR A 437 -11.99 -8.12 -16.11
C THR A 437 -12.50 -6.85 -16.81
N TYR A 438 -12.35 -5.70 -16.18
CA TYR A 438 -12.60 -4.35 -16.69
C TYR A 438 -11.74 -3.36 -15.88
N PRO A 439 -11.32 -2.22 -16.45
CA PRO A 439 -10.46 -1.29 -15.73
C PRO A 439 -11.26 -0.42 -14.75
N LEU A 440 -10.60 0.10 -13.71
CA LEU A 440 -11.20 1.07 -12.78
C LEU A 440 -10.61 2.46 -13.01
N VAL A 441 -11.47 3.47 -13.17
CA VAL A 441 -11.06 4.87 -13.38
C VAL A 441 -11.40 5.72 -12.15
N THR A 442 -10.55 6.71 -11.83
CA THR A 442 -10.89 7.77 -10.87
C THR A 442 -10.23 9.11 -11.20
N ASN A 443 -10.97 10.19 -10.92
CA ASN A 443 -10.46 11.56 -10.90
C ASN A 443 -9.68 11.81 -9.59
N VAL A 444 -8.57 12.53 -9.64
CA VAL A 444 -7.82 12.99 -8.46
C VAL A 444 -7.66 14.50 -8.51
N ILE A 445 -7.89 15.16 -7.37
CA ILE A 445 -7.65 16.59 -7.18
C ILE A 445 -6.71 16.77 -5.99
N ILE A 446 -5.57 17.41 -6.21
CA ILE A 446 -4.62 17.81 -5.16
C ILE A 446 -4.59 19.34 -5.10
N THR A 447 -4.82 19.94 -3.92
CA THR A 447 -4.89 21.40 -3.78
C THR A 447 -4.38 21.92 -2.43
N ASP A 448 -3.81 23.13 -2.43
CA ASP A 448 -3.61 23.96 -1.22
C ASP A 448 -4.66 25.08 -1.07
N GLY A 449 -5.58 25.21 -2.04
CA GLY A 449 -6.58 26.26 -2.19
C GLY A 449 -6.23 27.26 -3.30
N GLN A 450 -4.94 27.58 -3.50
CA GLN A 450 -4.44 28.46 -4.55
C GLN A 450 -3.94 27.67 -5.77
N TRP A 451 -3.18 26.60 -5.52
CA TRP A 451 -2.58 25.74 -6.53
C TRP A 451 -3.35 24.44 -6.64
N TRP A 452 -3.73 24.09 -7.86
CA TRP A 452 -4.57 22.95 -8.18
C TRP A 452 -3.82 22.00 -9.11
N SER A 453 -4.04 20.70 -8.96
CA SER A 453 -3.46 19.69 -9.84
C SER A 453 -4.48 18.57 -10.03
N PHE A 454 -4.89 18.40 -11.28
CA PHE A 454 -5.94 17.49 -11.70
C PHE A 454 -5.29 16.28 -12.38
N TYR A 455 -5.74 15.09 -12.00
CA TYR A 455 -5.29 13.85 -12.63
C TYR A 455 -6.49 12.97 -12.92
N VAL A 456 -6.40 12.19 -13.98
CA VAL A 456 -7.25 10.99 -14.10
C VAL A 456 -6.35 9.77 -14.09
N TYR A 457 -6.80 8.71 -13.43
CA TYR A 457 -6.02 7.48 -13.26
C TYR A 457 -6.88 6.29 -13.66
N GLN A 458 -6.32 5.41 -14.51
CA GLN A 458 -6.94 4.15 -14.92
C GLN A 458 -6.09 2.95 -14.44
N LEU A 459 -6.69 2.12 -13.59
CA LEU A 459 -6.15 0.83 -13.15
C LEU A 459 -6.57 -0.26 -14.14
N ASN A 460 -5.59 -0.75 -14.91
CA ASN A 460 -5.69 -1.90 -15.82
C ASN A 460 -5.18 -3.20 -15.16
N ASN A 461 -4.21 -3.12 -14.24
CA ASN A 461 -3.61 -4.28 -13.57
C ASN A 461 -3.07 -3.94 -12.16
N HIS A 462 -3.28 -4.82 -11.19
CA HIS A 462 -2.71 -4.76 -9.83
C HIS A 462 -1.99 -6.05 -9.39
N CYS A 463 -1.87 -7.04 -10.28
CA CYS A 463 -1.38 -8.39 -9.99
C CYS A 463 0.06 -8.61 -10.50
N PHE A 464 1.06 -8.04 -9.80
CA PHE A 464 2.47 -8.13 -10.21
C PHE A 464 3.25 -9.20 -9.41
N HIS A 465 2.69 -10.40 -9.25
CA HIS A 465 3.37 -11.55 -8.61
C HIS A 465 3.80 -12.57 -9.67
N ASP A 466 5.05 -13.07 -9.64
CA ASP A 466 5.66 -13.95 -10.67
C ASP A 466 4.87 -15.23 -11.03
N ASP A 467 3.94 -15.65 -10.17
CA ASP A 467 3.10 -16.81 -10.49
C ASP A 467 1.95 -16.51 -11.47
N VAL A 468 1.54 -15.25 -11.58
CA VAL A 468 0.29 -14.81 -12.24
C VAL A 468 0.52 -13.66 -13.23
N ALA A 469 1.54 -12.84 -13.01
CA ALA A 469 1.96 -11.79 -13.92
C ALA A 469 2.41 -12.37 -15.28
N ARG A 470 2.17 -11.63 -16.35
CA ARG A 470 2.51 -12.00 -17.73
C ARG A 470 3.45 -10.96 -18.34
N GLU A 471 4.14 -11.35 -19.42
CA GLU A 471 4.93 -10.43 -20.24
C GLU A 471 4.03 -9.45 -21.00
N THR A 472 2.84 -9.91 -21.40
CA THR A 472 1.80 -9.12 -22.08
C THR A 472 0.78 -8.52 -21.11
N ASP A 473 1.19 -8.18 -19.88
CA ASP A 473 0.32 -7.52 -18.91
C ASP A 473 0.24 -6.01 -19.21
N PRO A 474 -0.96 -5.41 -19.27
CA PRO A 474 -1.12 -3.99 -19.52
C PRO A 474 -0.53 -3.15 -18.37
N CYS A 475 0.09 -2.02 -18.72
CA CYS A 475 0.44 -0.99 -17.75
C CYS A 475 -0.81 -0.22 -17.31
N ASN A 476 -0.75 0.37 -16.12
CA ASN A 476 -1.71 1.36 -15.67
C ASN A 476 -1.39 2.72 -16.33
N VAL A 477 -2.38 3.61 -16.43
CA VAL A 477 -2.20 4.92 -17.10
C VAL A 477 -2.69 6.04 -16.19
N CYS A 478 -1.90 7.10 -16.09
CA CYS A 478 -2.26 8.32 -15.39
C CYS A 478 -2.05 9.54 -16.30
N TRP A 479 -3.04 10.43 -16.32
CA TRP A 479 -3.02 11.72 -17.01
C TRP A 479 -2.88 12.83 -15.98
N SER A 480 -2.08 13.86 -16.26
CA SER A 480 -1.81 14.99 -15.37
C SER A 480 -2.07 16.33 -16.08
N SER A 481 -2.75 17.27 -15.42
CA SER A 481 -2.87 18.66 -15.90
C SER A 481 -1.59 19.48 -15.75
N GLY A 482 -0.61 18.97 -15.00
CA GLY A 482 0.41 19.81 -14.38
C GLY A 482 -0.19 20.67 -13.24
N ARG A 483 0.67 21.43 -12.55
CA ARG A 483 0.30 22.31 -11.44
C ARG A 483 -0.18 23.68 -11.93
N LEU A 484 -1.48 23.91 -11.86
CA LEU A 484 -2.15 25.15 -12.25
C LEU A 484 -2.34 26.08 -11.05
N LYS A 485 -2.52 27.38 -11.30
CA LYS A 485 -2.70 28.42 -10.28
C LYS A 485 -4.05 29.10 -10.49
N LEU A 486 -4.90 29.12 -9.46
CA LEU A 486 -6.23 29.71 -9.54
C LEU A 486 -6.22 31.25 -9.43
N PHE A 487 -5.32 31.81 -8.61
CA PHE A 487 -5.27 33.24 -8.33
C PHE A 487 -3.89 33.70 -7.81
N ASP A 488 -3.63 35.00 -7.91
CA ASP A 488 -2.57 35.72 -7.20
C ASP A 488 -3.11 36.39 -5.92
N PHE A 489 -2.22 36.61 -4.94
CA PHE A 489 -2.51 37.44 -3.76
C PHE A 489 -1.95 38.85 -4.03
N ASN A 490 -2.80 39.88 -3.91
CA ASN A 490 -2.34 41.27 -3.85
C ASN A 490 -1.68 41.57 -2.50
N GLN A 491 -0.93 42.68 -2.44
CA GLN A 491 -0.32 43.16 -1.19
C GLN A 491 -1.37 43.50 -0.11
N ASP A 492 -2.58 43.88 -0.53
CA ASP A 492 -3.72 44.19 0.35
C ASP A 492 -4.51 42.94 0.79
N GLY A 493 -4.09 41.73 0.39
CA GLY A 493 -4.76 40.46 0.69
C GLY A 493 -5.97 40.12 -0.19
N SER A 494 -6.37 41.01 -1.10
CA SER A 494 -7.39 40.73 -2.13
C SER A 494 -6.87 39.76 -3.20
N LEU A 495 -7.77 39.00 -3.83
CA LEU A 495 -7.43 38.11 -4.94
C LEU A 495 -7.26 38.89 -6.25
N SER A 496 -6.35 38.44 -7.11
CA SER A 496 -6.16 38.94 -8.48
C SER A 496 -5.79 37.82 -9.44
N ASN A 497 -5.75 38.12 -10.75
CA ASN A 497 -5.35 37.19 -11.82
C ASN A 497 -6.07 35.82 -11.74
N MET A 498 -7.40 35.86 -11.70
CA MET A 498 -8.23 34.66 -11.60
C MET A 498 -8.15 33.82 -12.88
N ASP A 499 -7.64 32.59 -12.79
CA ASP A 499 -7.68 31.63 -13.91
C ASP A 499 -9.01 30.85 -13.90
N HIS A 500 -9.94 31.29 -14.75
CA HIS A 500 -11.23 30.62 -14.91
C HIS A 500 -11.10 29.18 -15.45
N ASN A 501 -10.01 28.83 -16.17
CA ASN A 501 -9.81 27.46 -16.67
C ASN A 501 -9.67 26.45 -15.52
N VAL A 502 -9.07 26.85 -14.40
CA VAL A 502 -8.97 26.02 -13.19
C VAL A 502 -10.35 25.76 -12.58
N LEU A 503 -11.25 26.74 -12.61
CA LEU A 503 -12.64 26.55 -12.18
C LEU A 503 -13.41 25.64 -13.12
N ASP A 504 -13.25 25.81 -14.45
CA ASP A 504 -13.90 24.94 -15.43
C ASP A 504 -13.42 23.48 -15.32
N LEU A 505 -12.13 23.23 -15.08
CA LEU A 505 -11.61 21.88 -14.78
C LEU A 505 -12.15 21.31 -13.47
N LEU A 506 -12.24 22.13 -12.42
CA LEU A 506 -12.77 21.75 -11.11
C LEU A 506 -14.27 21.38 -11.17
N ILE A 507 -15.05 22.15 -11.95
CA ILE A 507 -16.45 21.85 -12.22
C ILE A 507 -16.56 20.55 -13.03
N LYS A 508 -15.87 20.42 -14.17
CA LYS A 508 -15.81 19.20 -15.01
C LYS A 508 -15.55 17.93 -14.20
N PHE A 509 -14.51 17.95 -13.37
CA PHE A 509 -14.11 16.79 -12.55
C PHE A 509 -15.17 16.36 -11.53
N CYS A 510 -16.07 17.26 -11.15
CA CYS A 510 -17.20 17.04 -10.24
C CYS A 510 -18.55 16.86 -10.97
N TYR A 511 -18.60 17.14 -12.28
CA TYR A 511 -19.80 17.04 -13.12
C TYR A 511 -19.89 15.75 -13.94
N ASN A 512 -18.78 15.05 -14.15
CA ASN A 512 -18.72 13.78 -14.89
C ASN A 512 -19.76 12.75 -14.37
N GLU A 513 -20.21 11.83 -15.22
CA GLU A 513 -21.24 10.84 -14.86
C GLU A 513 -20.69 9.41 -14.80
N PRO A 514 -21.14 8.59 -13.83
CA PRO A 514 -20.89 7.16 -13.86
C PRO A 514 -21.69 6.49 -14.99
N MET A 515 -21.27 5.29 -15.40
CA MET A 515 -21.96 4.51 -16.42
C MET A 515 -23.39 4.18 -15.98
N GLN A 516 -24.39 4.51 -16.81
CA GLN A 516 -25.79 4.19 -16.53
C GLN A 516 -26.05 2.67 -16.59
N GLU A 517 -25.42 1.97 -17.54
CA GLU A 517 -25.40 0.50 -17.63
C GLU A 517 -23.97 0.01 -17.88
N SER A 518 -23.66 -1.19 -17.40
CA SER A 518 -22.35 -1.85 -17.61
C SER A 518 -22.52 -3.21 -18.26
N THR A 519 -21.91 -3.40 -19.42
CA THR A 519 -21.82 -4.71 -20.12
C THR A 519 -21.01 -5.76 -19.34
N HIS A 520 -20.12 -5.31 -18.45
CA HIS A 520 -19.26 -6.16 -17.63
C HIS A 520 -19.96 -6.60 -16.33
N LEU A 521 -19.75 -7.85 -15.93
CA LEU A 521 -20.12 -8.33 -14.60
C LEU A 521 -19.23 -7.66 -13.54
N LEU A 522 -19.75 -6.61 -12.89
CA LEU A 522 -18.96 -5.73 -12.02
C LEU A 522 -18.37 -6.41 -10.77
N ARG A 523 -18.97 -7.50 -10.30
CA ARG A 523 -18.56 -8.23 -9.09
C ARG A 523 -18.30 -9.72 -9.42
N PRO A 524 -17.35 -10.03 -10.33
CA PRO A 524 -17.28 -11.32 -11.03
C PRO A 524 -16.94 -12.51 -10.13
N TYR A 525 -16.38 -12.25 -8.95
CA TYR A 525 -15.95 -13.27 -8.00
C TYR A 525 -16.63 -13.14 -6.62
N LEU A 526 -17.75 -12.40 -6.51
CA LEU A 526 -18.54 -12.34 -5.27
C LEU A 526 -19.83 -13.16 -5.42
N SER A 527 -20.30 -13.71 -4.30
CA SER A 527 -21.59 -14.42 -4.24
C SER A 527 -22.23 -14.26 -2.86
N VAL A 528 -23.45 -14.76 -2.68
CA VAL A 528 -24.23 -14.54 -1.46
C VAL A 528 -23.58 -15.26 -0.27
N ASP A 529 -23.17 -14.48 0.73
CA ASP A 529 -22.62 -14.97 1.99
C ASP A 529 -23.74 -15.52 2.88
N ASN A 530 -23.96 -16.83 2.79
CA ASN A 530 -25.02 -17.57 3.49
C ASN A 530 -24.72 -17.85 4.98
N ARG A 531 -23.66 -17.26 5.56
CA ARG A 531 -23.31 -17.45 6.98
C ARG A 531 -24.27 -16.67 7.89
N LYS A 532 -24.27 -16.96 9.19
CA LYS A 532 -25.09 -16.17 10.13
C LYS A 532 -24.46 -14.79 10.31
N LYS A 533 -25.29 -13.78 10.55
CA LYS A 533 -24.82 -12.41 10.79
C LYS A 533 -23.77 -12.32 11.92
N GLN A 534 -23.89 -13.15 12.97
CA GLN A 534 -22.86 -13.25 14.01
C GLN A 534 -21.49 -13.70 13.44
N ASP A 535 -21.44 -14.67 12.55
CA ASP A 535 -20.19 -15.16 11.94
C ASP A 535 -19.56 -14.10 11.02
N GLN A 536 -20.39 -13.24 10.42
CA GLN A 536 -19.99 -12.09 9.60
C GLN A 536 -19.44 -10.96 10.48
N ASP A 537 -20.14 -10.61 11.57
CA ASP A 537 -19.71 -9.61 12.55
C ASP A 537 -18.40 -10.04 13.24
N GLU A 538 -18.25 -11.32 13.62
CA GLU A 538 -17.02 -11.88 14.20
C GLU A 538 -15.84 -11.89 13.21
N LEU A 539 -16.10 -12.12 11.92
CA LEU A 539 -15.10 -12.00 10.85
C LEU A 539 -14.64 -10.55 10.70
N SER A 540 -15.58 -9.61 10.55
CA SER A 540 -15.28 -8.18 10.35
C SER A 540 -14.55 -7.59 11.56
N TYR A 541 -14.98 -7.96 12.77
CA TYR A 541 -14.29 -7.62 14.02
C TYR A 541 -12.86 -8.21 14.10
N SER A 542 -12.67 -9.43 13.60
CA SER A 542 -11.34 -10.06 13.52
C SER A 542 -10.42 -9.38 12.49
N LEU A 543 -10.95 -8.93 11.35
CA LEU A 543 -10.22 -8.09 10.39
C LEU A 543 -9.83 -6.74 10.99
N ARG A 544 -10.78 -6.02 11.60
CA ARG A 544 -10.55 -4.75 12.32
C ARG A 544 -9.42 -4.90 13.34
N ARG A 545 -9.40 -5.99 14.13
CA ARG A 545 -8.29 -6.32 15.05
C ARG A 545 -6.96 -6.58 14.35
N LYS A 546 -6.91 -7.23 13.18
CA LYS A 546 -5.68 -7.42 12.38
C LYS A 546 -5.14 -6.09 11.85
N PHE A 547 -6.00 -5.23 11.31
CA PHE A 547 -5.62 -3.98 10.64
C PHE A 547 -5.23 -2.87 11.61
N ALA A 548 -5.81 -2.83 12.81
CA ALA A 548 -5.41 -1.91 13.88
C ALA A 548 -3.93 -2.06 14.31
N ASN A 549 -3.23 -3.11 13.88
CA ASN A 549 -1.84 -3.43 14.24
C ASN A 549 -1.58 -3.49 15.76
N HIS A 550 -2.64 -3.59 16.57
CA HIS A 550 -2.57 -4.21 17.89
C HIS A 550 -2.11 -5.65 17.71
N THR A 551 -0.80 -5.89 17.73
CA THR A 551 -0.22 -7.23 17.90
C THR A 551 -0.93 -7.84 19.10
N SER A 552 -1.84 -8.79 18.86
CA SER A 552 -2.90 -9.05 19.83
C SER A 552 -2.27 -9.31 21.19
N SER A 553 -2.68 -8.55 22.21
CA SER A 553 -1.86 -8.40 23.43
C SER A 553 -1.54 -9.75 24.06
N PHE A 554 -2.47 -10.70 23.93
CA PHE A 554 -2.33 -12.13 24.13
C PHE A 554 -1.16 -12.81 23.38
N ILE A 555 -1.09 -12.70 22.05
CA ILE A 555 0.00 -13.26 21.22
C ILE A 555 1.32 -12.53 21.47
N ALA A 556 1.31 -11.21 21.69
CA ALA A 556 2.51 -10.44 22.01
C ALA A 556 3.09 -10.84 23.38
N ARG A 557 2.24 -10.96 24.41
CA ARG A 557 2.62 -11.46 25.74
C ARG A 557 3.14 -12.91 25.66
N ARG A 558 2.49 -13.81 24.91
CA ARG A 558 2.95 -15.20 24.71
C ARG A 558 4.17 -15.37 23.81
N LYS A 559 4.60 -14.36 23.03
CA LYS A 559 5.80 -14.39 22.18
C LYS A 559 6.99 -13.62 22.73
N LYS A 560 6.80 -12.83 23.80
CA LYS A 560 7.92 -12.43 24.67
C LYS A 560 8.32 -13.64 25.50
N THR A 561 9.34 -14.37 25.04
CA THR A 561 10.19 -15.15 25.96
C THR A 561 10.65 -14.20 27.07
N ASN A 562 10.57 -14.64 28.32
CA ASN A 562 10.86 -13.76 29.46
C ASN A 562 12.30 -13.25 29.39
N LEU A 563 12.60 -12.07 29.96
CA LEU A 563 13.94 -11.49 29.83
C LEU A 563 15.02 -12.43 30.40
N TRP A 564 14.74 -13.08 31.53
CA TRP A 564 15.59 -14.12 32.11
C TRP A 564 15.77 -15.34 31.19
N GLU A 565 14.74 -15.72 30.42
CA GLU A 565 14.78 -16.84 29.48
C GLU A 565 15.66 -16.52 28.26
N GLN A 566 15.63 -15.25 27.81
CA GLN A 566 16.52 -14.75 26.75
C GLN A 566 17.97 -14.68 27.23
N ILE A 567 18.21 -14.16 28.45
CA ILE A 567 19.53 -14.13 29.08
C ILE A 567 20.07 -15.56 29.24
N TYR A 568 19.27 -16.48 29.82
CA TYR A 568 19.66 -17.87 30.04
C TYR A 568 19.98 -18.60 28.72
N LYS A 569 19.19 -18.39 27.65
CA LYS A 569 19.48 -18.99 26.33
C LYS A 569 20.69 -18.39 25.62
N ARG A 570 21.00 -17.11 25.88
CA ARG A 570 22.19 -16.41 25.35
C ARG A 570 23.45 -16.57 26.22
N HIS A 571 23.33 -17.07 27.45
CA HIS A 571 24.48 -17.29 28.35
C HIS A 571 25.52 -18.22 27.70
N LYS A 572 26.81 -18.00 27.96
CA LYS A 572 27.90 -18.76 27.31
C LYS A 572 27.79 -20.26 27.59
N GLU A 573 27.46 -20.60 28.84
CA GLU A 573 27.33 -21.96 29.39
C GLU A 573 25.98 -22.64 29.11
N ALA A 574 25.06 -21.96 28.41
CA ALA A 574 23.71 -22.48 28.16
C ALA A 574 23.74 -23.82 27.42
N PRO A 575 23.08 -24.90 27.92
CA PRO A 575 23.10 -26.20 27.26
C PRO A 575 22.63 -26.12 25.80
N ASN A 576 23.43 -26.66 24.87
CA ASN A 576 23.21 -26.52 23.42
C ASN A 576 21.81 -26.95 22.94
N ASN A 577 21.16 -27.88 23.66
CA ASN A 577 19.79 -28.31 23.38
C ASN A 577 18.75 -27.18 23.57
N PHE A 578 18.96 -26.26 24.52
CA PHE A 578 18.05 -25.14 24.79
C PHE A 578 18.20 -23.95 23.83
N ARG A 579 19.35 -23.81 23.16
CA ARG A 579 19.53 -22.82 22.08
C ARG A 579 18.71 -23.15 20.82
N ARG A 580 18.35 -24.42 20.62
CA ARG A 580 17.63 -24.90 19.43
C ARG A 580 16.13 -25.14 19.63
N THR A 581 15.65 -25.27 20.88
CA THR A 581 14.23 -25.50 21.18
C THR A 581 13.41 -24.21 21.21
N ARG A 582 12.82 -23.86 20.06
CA ARG A 582 11.63 -22.99 20.04
C ARG A 582 10.49 -23.71 20.77
N PRO A 583 9.73 -23.05 21.66
CA PRO A 583 8.56 -23.67 22.28
C PRO A 583 7.54 -24.06 21.20
N LYS A 584 7.01 -25.28 21.28
CA LYS A 584 5.89 -25.71 20.43
C LYS A 584 4.61 -25.01 20.89
N ILE A 585 4.42 -23.78 20.43
CA ILE A 585 3.11 -23.12 20.49
C ILE A 585 2.22 -23.81 19.45
N GLU A 586 1.60 -24.92 19.85
CA GLU A 586 0.54 -25.54 19.06
C GLU A 586 -0.64 -24.57 19.01
N MET A 587 -0.91 -24.03 17.82
CA MET A 587 -2.06 -23.17 17.60
C MET A 587 -3.30 -24.06 17.52
N LYS A 588 -3.85 -24.42 18.70
CA LYS A 588 -5.24 -24.87 18.82
C LYS A 588 -6.15 -23.69 18.47
N TYR A 589 -6.33 -23.46 17.18
CA TYR A 589 -7.58 -22.91 16.68
C TYR A 589 -8.71 -23.89 17.06
N PRO A 590 -9.91 -23.41 17.41
CA PRO A 590 -11.10 -24.25 17.29
C PRO A 590 -11.19 -24.76 15.84
N PRO A 591 -11.66 -26.00 15.61
CA PRO A 591 -11.93 -26.48 14.26
C PRO A 591 -13.18 -25.77 13.72
N PHE A 592 -12.98 -24.56 13.18
CA PHE A 592 -13.95 -23.86 12.33
C PHE A 592 -14.00 -24.53 10.95
N PHE A 593 -14.40 -25.80 10.95
CA PHE A 593 -14.97 -26.60 9.87
C PHE A 593 -15.27 -27.98 10.49
N LYS A 594 -16.55 -28.32 10.54
CA LYS A 594 -17.07 -29.64 10.94
C LYS A 594 -18.39 -29.88 10.22
#